data_AF-A0AAV1YI52-F1
#
_entry.id   AF-A0AAV1YI52-F1
#
_cell.length_a   1.000
_cell.length_b   1.000
_cell.length_c   1.000
_cell.angle_alpha   90.00
_cell.angle_beta   90.00
_cell.angle_gamma   90.00
#
_symmetry.space_group_name_H-M   'P 1'
#
loop_
_entity.id
_entity.type
_entity.pdbx_description
1 polymer ?
#
loop_
_entity_poly.entity_id
_entity_poly.type
_entity_poly.pdbx_seq_one_letter_code
_entity_poly.pdbx_strand_id
1 'polypeptide(L)' 'MGMAQNICRSQLSNLNVCAPFVVPGALGAPSAGCCDALQAVNPNCLCSTLRIASQLPSQCQLPPLGCGIYASH' A
#
# COMPACT_ATOMS: atom_id res chain seq x y z
N MET A 1 17.62 2.50 14.86
CA MET A 1 16.72 2.18 13.72
C MET A 1 15.65 3.28 13.61
N GLY A 2 16.02 4.51 13.21
CA GLY A 2 15.12 5.67 13.31
C GLY A 2 14.97 6.51 12.04
N MET A 3 15.92 6.39 11.10
CA MET A 3 16.00 7.26 9.92
C MET A 3 15.33 6.63 8.70
N ALA A 4 15.48 5.31 8.53
CA ALA A 4 14.82 4.55 7.46
C ALA A 4 13.29 4.58 7.58
N GLN A 5 12.76 4.58 8.81
CA GLN A 5 11.31 4.69 9.07
C GLN A 5 10.75 6.08 8.71
N ASN A 6 11.53 7.16 8.84
CA ASN A 6 11.07 8.51 8.52
C ASN A 6 11.03 8.72 7.00
N ILE A 7 12.08 8.26 6.30
CA ILE A 7 12.14 8.27 4.83
C ILE A 7 11.00 7.40 4.26
N CYS A 8 10.76 6.24 4.86
CA CYS A 8 9.66 5.35 4.50
C CYS A 8 8.30 6.06 4.60
N ARG A 9 8.02 6.78 5.69
CA ARG A 9 6.77 7.52 5.86
C ARG A 9 6.56 8.59 4.79
N SER A 10 7.59 9.38 4.49
CA SER A 10 7.50 10.41 3.46
C SER A 10 7.29 9.82 2.06
N GLN A 11 7.98 8.71 1.75
CA GLN A 11 7.80 7.99 0.49
C GLN A 11 6.40 7.37 0.38
N LEU A 12 5.88 6.79 1.46
CA LEU A 12 4.52 6.25 1.50
C LEU A 12 3.47 7.35 1.34
N SER A 13 3.72 8.54 1.89
CA SER A 13 2.84 9.70 1.72
C SER A 13 2.75 10.13 0.25
N ASN A 14 3.85 10.02 -0.52
CA ASN A 14 3.84 10.30 -1.96
C ASN A 14 2.97 9.30 -2.74
N LEU A 15 2.80 8.06 -2.25
CA LEU A 15 1.90 7.07 -2.85
C LEU A 15 0.42 7.45 -2.77
N ASN A 16 0.06 8.53 -2.06
CA ASN A 16 -1.31 9.02 -2.06
C ASN A 16 -1.79 9.46 -3.46
N VAL A 17 -0.86 9.73 -4.40
CA VAL A 17 -1.19 9.92 -5.82
C VAL A 17 -1.82 8.66 -6.47
N CYS A 18 -1.57 7.48 -5.90
CA CYS A 18 -2.12 6.21 -6.34
C CYS A 18 -3.53 5.93 -5.76
N ALA A 19 -4.00 6.73 -4.79
CA ALA A 19 -5.29 6.53 -4.10
C ALA A 19 -6.48 6.21 -5.03
N PRO A 20 -6.73 6.96 -6.14
CA PRO A 20 -7.87 6.68 -7.01
C PRO A 20 -7.72 5.38 -7.82
N PHE A 21 -6.53 4.77 -7.88
CA PHE A 21 -6.26 3.53 -8.60
C PHE A 21 -6.26 2.29 -7.71
N VAL A 22 -6.15 2.46 -6.39
CA VAL A 22 -6.12 1.35 -5.42
C VAL A 22 -7.48 1.09 -4.77
N VAL A 23 -8.51 1.85 -5.17
CA VAL A 23 -9.89 1.62 -4.71
C VAL A 23 -10.57 0.54 -5.57
N PRO A 24 -11.37 -0.35 -4.94
CA PRO A 24 -12.20 -1.31 -5.68
C PRO A 24 -13.08 -0.59 -6.71
N GLY A 25 -13.08 -1.07 -7.95
CA GLY A 25 -13.83 -0.46 -9.05
C GLY A 25 -13.06 0.63 -9.82
N ALA A 26 -11.81 0.91 -9.48
CA ALA A 26 -10.93 1.69 -10.34
C ALA A 26 -10.67 0.94 -11.65
N LEU A 27 -11.33 1.35 -12.73
CA LEU A 27 -11.11 0.82 -14.07
C LEU A 27 -10.07 1.68 -14.78
N GLY A 28 -8.80 1.29 -14.72
CA GLY A 28 -7.73 1.98 -15.43
C GLY A 28 -6.32 1.56 -15.04
N ALA A 29 -5.37 1.74 -15.95
CA ALA A 29 -3.96 1.61 -15.64
C ALA A 29 -3.53 2.74 -14.69
N PRO A 30 -2.60 2.48 -13.74
CA PRO A 30 -2.06 3.52 -12.88
C PRO A 30 -1.42 4.64 -13.70
N SER A 31 -1.63 5.89 -13.30
CA SER A 31 -0.94 7.04 -13.88
C SER A 31 0.58 6.88 -13.77
N ALA A 32 1.33 7.41 -14.73
CA ALA A 32 2.80 7.39 -14.72
C ALA A 32 3.39 7.97 -13.40
N GLY A 33 2.78 9.02 -12.84
CA GLY A 33 3.20 9.59 -11.56
C GLY A 33 2.98 8.66 -10.35
N CYS A 34 2.00 7.75 -10.41
CA CYS A 34 1.85 6.71 -9.40
C CYS A 34 2.96 5.66 -9.53
N CYS A 35 3.25 5.20 -10.75
CA CYS A 35 4.34 4.25 -10.98
C CYS A 35 5.70 4.82 -10.57
N ASP A 36 5.99 6.08 -10.90
CA ASP A 36 7.23 6.77 -10.53
C ASP A 36 7.37 6.89 -9.00
N ALA A 37 6.30 7.31 -8.32
CA ALA A 37 6.27 7.36 -6.86
C ALA A 37 6.47 5.97 -6.24
N LEU A 38 5.91 4.91 -6.85
CA LEU A 38 6.07 3.53 -6.41
C LEU A 38 7.51 3.03 -6.56
N GLN A 39 8.17 3.39 -7.66
CA GLN A 39 9.57 3.06 -7.91
C GLN A 39 10.52 3.81 -6.96
N ALA A 40 10.16 5.02 -6.55
CA ALA A 40 10.95 5.81 -5.60
C ALA A 40 10.87 5.28 -4.16
N VAL A 41 9.88 4.45 -3.82
CA VAL A 41 9.72 3.88 -2.48
C VAL A 41 10.70 2.73 -2.26
N ASN A 42 11.34 2.71 -1.10
CA ASN A 42 12.23 1.62 -0.75
C ASN A 42 11.45 0.28 -0.62
N PRO A 43 11.84 -0.79 -1.31
CA PRO A 43 11.09 -2.05 -1.32
C PRO A 43 11.00 -2.70 0.06
N ASN A 44 12.02 -2.56 0.91
CA ASN A 44 12.01 -3.10 2.27
C ASN A 44 11.03 -2.33 3.19
N CYS A 45 10.93 -1.01 3.01
CA CYS A 45 9.92 -0.19 3.68
C CYS A 45 8.51 -0.62 3.29
N LEU A 46 8.27 -0.79 1.99
CA LEU A 46 6.97 -1.18 1.45
C LEU A 46 6.56 -2.57 1.95
N CYS A 47 7.45 -3.57 1.87
CA CYS A 47 7.19 -4.91 2.38
C CYS A 47 6.91 -4.93 3.90
N SER A 48 7.70 -4.21 4.69
CA SER A 48 7.46 -4.13 6.14
C SER A 48 6.12 -3.48 6.45
N THR A 49 5.76 -2.42 5.71
CA THR A 49 4.48 -1.72 5.84
C THR A 49 3.31 -2.61 5.48
N LEU A 50 3.37 -3.32 4.35
CA LEU A 50 2.32 -4.26 3.94
C LEU A 50 2.13 -5.39 4.96
N ARG A 51 3.23 -5.91 5.51
CA ARG A 51 3.18 -6.94 6.57
C ARG A 51 2.55 -6.40 7.86
N ILE A 52 2.86 -5.16 8.24
CA ILE A 52 2.24 -4.51 9.40
C ILE A 52 0.75 -4.28 9.12
N ALA A 53 0.41 -3.75 7.94
CA ALA A 53 -0.96 -3.47 7.52
C ALA A 53 -1.83 -4.74 7.47
N SER A 54 -1.28 -5.89 7.07
CA SER A 54 -2.02 -7.16 7.09
C SER A 54 -2.23 -7.71 8.50
N GLN A 55 -1.36 -7.35 9.46
CA GLN A 55 -1.49 -7.72 10.87
C GLN A 55 -2.34 -6.74 11.69
N LEU A 56 -2.46 -5.49 11.25
CA LEU A 56 -3.26 -4.45 11.91
C LEU A 56 -4.70 -4.90 12.21
N PRO A 57 -5.46 -5.49 11.27
CA PRO A 57 -6.82 -5.96 11.52
C PRO A 57 -6.87 -6.90 12.73
N SER A 58 -5.98 -7.87 12.79
CA SER A 58 -5.90 -8.82 13.91
C SER A 58 -5.56 -8.12 15.24
N GLN A 59 -4.65 -7.15 15.21
CA GLN A 59 -4.31 -6.33 16.40
C GLN A 59 -5.49 -5.46 16.86
N CYS A 60 -6.33 -5.00 15.94
CA CYS A 60 -7.52 -4.22 16.22
C CYS A 60 -8.77 -5.09 16.47
N GLN A 61 -8.63 -6.41 16.60
CA GLN A 61 -9.75 -7.36 16.77
C GLN A 61 -10.79 -7.28 15.64
N LEU A 62 -10.35 -6.88 14.44
CA LEU A 62 -11.16 -6.84 13.23
C LEU A 62 -11.05 -8.16 12.47
N PRO A 63 -12.05 -8.51 11.64
CA PRO A 63 -11.94 -9.63 10.72
C PRO A 63 -10.66 -9.50 9.87
N PRO A 64 -9.92 -10.61 9.64
CA PRO A 64 -8.73 -10.56 8.80
C PRO A 64 -9.10 -10.08 7.40
N LEU A 65 -8.26 -9.20 6.85
CA LEU A 65 -8.36 -8.80 5.45
C LEU A 65 -7.96 -9.98 4.58
N GLY A 66 -8.94 -10.82 4.23
CA GLY A 66 -8.81 -11.69 3.08
C GLY A 66 -8.89 -10.81 1.84
N CYS A 67 -7.75 -10.51 1.20
CA CYS A 67 -7.76 -10.12 -0.22
C CYS A 67 -8.25 -11.33 -1.01
N GLY A 68 -9.55 -11.61 -0.91
CA GLY A 68 -10.22 -12.61 -1.71
C GLY A 68 -10.05 -12.18 -3.15
N ILE A 69 -9.49 -13.07 -3.96
CA ILE A 69 -9.71 -13.06 -5.40
C ILE A 69 -11.17 -12.66 -5.61
N TYR A 70 -11.39 -11.58 -6.34
CA TYR A 70 -12.70 -11.36 -6.94
C TYR A 70 -12.94 -12.62 -7.77
N ALA A 71 -13.71 -13.56 -7.24
CA ALA A 71 -14.30 -14.62 -8.02
C ALA A 71 -15.28 -13.89 -8.93
N SER A 72 -14.79 -13.45 -10.08
CA SER A 72 -15.59 -13.01 -11.20
C SER A 72 -16.59 -14.14 -11.48
N HIS A 73 -17.86 -13.91 -11.15
CA HIS A 73 -18.97 -14.68 -11.68
C HIS A 73 -19.61 -13.87 -12.80
#